data_AF-R4IU18-F1
#
_entry.id   AF-R4IU18-F1
#
_cell.length_a   1.000
_cell.length_b   1.000
_cell.length_c   1.000
_cell.angle_alpha   90.00
_cell.angle_beta   90.00
_cell.angle_gamma   90.00
#
_symmetry.space_group_name_H-M   'P 1'
#
loop_
_entity.id
_entity.type
_entity.pdbx_description
1 polymer ?
#
loop_
_entity_poly.entity_id
_entity_poly.type
_entity_poly.pdbx_seq_one_letter_code
_entity_poly.pdbx_strand_id
1 'polypeptide(L)'
;MTLKIPCGNISQALAELLPGESLLIPCNGKTIQVTQSSITSMLKKRNLIMAEFSQRKTLLVRDEHSLPDPLILVSRHSVREEPSAV
;
A
#
# COMPACT_ATOMS: atom_id res chain seq x y z
N MET A 1 -11.05 9.25 3.85
CA MET A 1 -10.01 8.30 3.38
C MET A 1 -9.82 8.54 1.90
N THR A 2 -8.64 8.98 1.49
CA THR A 2 -8.35 9.32 0.07
C THR A 2 -7.60 8.17 -0.57
N LEU A 3 -8.11 7.68 -1.70
CA LEU A 3 -7.53 6.57 -2.46
C LEU A 3 -6.78 7.12 -3.68
N LYS A 4 -5.51 6.76 -3.81
CA LYS A 4 -4.66 7.11 -4.94
C LYS A 4 -4.32 5.87 -5.76
N ILE A 5 -4.27 6.02 -7.08
CA ILE A 5 -3.76 5.00 -8.01
C ILE A 5 -2.49 5.60 -8.61
N PRO A 6 -1.32 4.96 -8.44
CA PRO A 6 -0.07 5.51 -8.94
C PRO A 6 -0.04 5.40 -10.47
N CYS A 7 -0.02 6.54 -11.16
CA CYS A 7 0.21 6.59 -12.62
C CYS A 7 1.71 6.55 -12.99
N GLY A 8 2.60 6.37 -12.01
CA GLY A 8 4.06 6.48 -12.17
C GLY A 8 4.84 5.60 -11.20
N ASN A 9 5.97 6.10 -10.69
CA ASN A 9 6.88 5.32 -9.84
C ASN A 9 6.26 5.01 -8.46
N ILE A 10 5.96 3.73 -8.20
CA ILE A 10 5.39 3.25 -6.93
C ILE A 10 6.23 3.68 -5.72
N SER A 11 7.57 3.64 -5.82
CA SER A 11 8.45 4.02 -4.72
C SER A 11 8.31 5.51 -4.36
N GLN A 12 8.09 6.36 -5.35
CA GLN A 12 7.85 7.78 -5.12
C GLN A 12 6.45 8.01 -4.54
N ALA A 13 5.43 7.36 -5.10
CA ALA A 13 4.06 7.45 -4.60
C ALA A 13 3.93 6.99 -3.13
N LEU A 14 4.72 5.98 -2.71
CA LEU A 14 4.79 5.54 -1.32
C LEU A 14 5.45 6.60 -0.40
N ALA A 15 6.44 7.34 -0.90
CA ALA A 15 7.12 8.39 -0.14
C ALA A 15 6.25 9.64 0.04
N GLU A 16 5.43 9.96 -0.96
CA GLU A 16 4.51 11.10 -0.96
C GLU A 16 3.16 10.80 -0.29
N LEU A 17 2.95 9.55 0.16
CA LEU A 17 1.70 9.14 0.80
C LEU A 17 1.57 9.81 2.17
N LEU A 18 0.49 10.59 2.37
CA LEU A 18 0.23 11.27 3.63
C LEU A 18 -0.51 10.34 4.61
N PRO A 19 -0.42 10.58 5.94
CA PRO A 19 -1.24 9.87 6.92
C PRO A 19 -2.74 9.99 6.59
N GLY A 20 -3.46 8.88 6.65
CA GLY A 20 -4.88 8.77 6.29
C GLY A 20 -5.14 8.52 4.80
N GLU A 21 -4.10 8.52 3.97
CA GLU A 21 -4.19 8.17 2.55
C GLU A 21 -3.89 6.70 2.29
N SER A 22 -4.32 6.22 1.13
CA SER A 22 -4.04 4.87 0.67
C SER A 22 -3.69 4.82 -0.80
N LEU A 23 -2.84 3.86 -1.15
CA LEU A 23 -2.35 3.60 -2.50
C LEU A 23 -2.75 2.19 -2.92
N LEU A 24 -3.37 2.04 -4.08
CA LEU A 24 -3.58 0.72 -4.70
C LEU A 24 -2.42 0.39 -5.62
N ILE A 25 -1.78 -0.76 -5.37
CA ILE A 25 -0.63 -1.24 -6.15
C ILE A 25 -1.02 -2.55 -6.84
N PRO A 26 -1.04 -2.59 -8.18
CA PRO A 26 -1.32 -3.83 -8.89
C PRO A 26 -0.17 -4.81 -8.80
N CYS A 27 -0.48 -6.11 -8.75
CA CYS A 27 0.54 -7.16 -8.73
C CYS A 27 1.18 -7.41 -10.10
N ASN A 28 0.58 -6.96 -11.21
CA ASN A 28 1.14 -7.01 -12.58
C ASN A 28 1.73 -8.38 -12.95
N GLY A 29 0.97 -9.46 -12.75
CA GLY A 29 1.40 -10.83 -13.05
C GLY A 29 2.35 -11.47 -12.04
N LYS A 30 2.76 -10.74 -11.00
CA LYS A 30 3.51 -11.30 -9.86
C LYS A 30 2.55 -11.86 -8.81
N THR A 31 3.06 -12.74 -7.96
CA THR A 31 2.29 -13.18 -6.79
C THR A 31 2.14 -12.04 -5.79
N ILE A 32 1.06 -12.07 -5.02
CA ILE A 32 0.80 -11.14 -3.90
C ILE A 32 2.02 -11.02 -2.98
N GLN A 33 2.64 -12.15 -2.64
CA GLN A 33 3.79 -12.19 -1.72
C GLN A 33 5.03 -11.48 -2.29
N VAL A 34 5.29 -11.61 -3.60
CA VAL A 34 6.39 -10.92 -4.27
C VAL A 34 6.14 -9.41 -4.29
N THR A 35 4.90 -8.99 -4.56
CA THR A 35 4.51 -7.57 -4.52
C THR A 35 4.65 -6.99 -3.12
N GLN A 36 4.16 -7.67 -2.08
CA GLN A 36 4.31 -7.24 -0.68
C GLN A 36 5.78 -7.10 -0.26
N SER A 37 6.62 -8.08 -0.64
CA SER A 37 8.06 -8.04 -0.38
C SER A 37 8.73 -6.84 -1.07
N SER A 38 8.31 -6.56 -2.31
CA SER A 38 8.81 -5.41 -3.08
C SER A 38 8.43 -4.08 -2.43
N ILE A 39 7.18 -3.92 -1.99
CA ILE A 39 6.69 -2.74 -1.26
C ILE A 39 7.52 -2.55 0.01
N THR A 40 7.70 -3.59 0.82
CA THR A 40 8.52 -3.56 2.04
C THR A 40 9.95 -3.12 1.75
N SER A 41 10.56 -3.62 0.66
CA SER A 41 11.89 -3.19 0.24
C SER A 41 11.93 -1.70 -0.15
N MET A 42 10.92 -1.20 -0.86
CA MET A 42 10.82 0.21 -1.24
C MET A 42 10.68 1.12 -0.02
N LEU A 43 9.86 0.74 0.96
CA LEU A 43 9.71 1.49 2.21
C LEU A 43 11.04 1.59 2.96
N LYS A 44 11.77 0.46 3.08
CA LYS A 44 13.09 0.41 3.72
C LYS A 44 14.13 1.26 2.98
N LYS A 45 14.21 1.15 1.64
CA LYS A 45 15.16 1.92 0.81
C LYS A 45 14.94 3.43 0.92
N ARG A 46 13.72 3.87 1.24
CA ARG A 46 13.36 5.28 1.43
C ARG A 46 13.44 5.73 2.89
N ASN A 47 13.89 4.88 3.81
CA ASN A 47 13.93 5.15 5.26
C ASN A 47 12.57 5.55 5.84
N LEU A 48 11.47 5.00 5.31
CA LEU A 48 10.12 5.26 5.81
C LEU A 48 9.84 4.40 7.05
N ILE A 49 9.11 4.97 8.03
CA ILE A 49 8.77 4.29 9.28
C ILE A 49 7.76 3.18 8.98
N MET A 50 8.21 1.93 8.94
CA MET A 50 7.37 0.79 8.56
C MET A 50 6.11 0.63 9.42
N ALA A 51 6.15 1.02 10.70
CA ALA A 51 5.02 0.94 11.61
C ALA A 51 3.84 1.84 11.17
N GLU A 52 4.09 2.88 10.38
CA GLU A 52 3.04 3.74 9.82
C GLU A 52 2.30 3.08 8.65
N PHE A 53 2.85 2.04 8.03
CA PHE A 53 2.31 1.48 6.79
C PHE A 53 1.67 0.12 7.03
N SER A 54 0.43 -0.05 6.56
CA SER A 54 -0.24 -1.34 6.51
C SER A 54 -0.45 -1.79 5.07
N GLN A 55 -0.24 -3.08 4.79
CA GLN A 55 -0.49 -3.68 3.48
C GLN A 55 -1.64 -4.69 3.57
N ARG A 56 -2.68 -4.53 2.73
CA ARG A 56 -3.85 -5.43 2.67
C ARG A 56 -3.99 -6.01 1.27
N LYS A 57 -4.31 -7.29 1.19
CA LYS A 57 -4.59 -7.98 -0.08
C LYS A 57 -5.99 -7.59 -0.55
N THR A 58 -6.15 -7.28 -1.82
CA THR A 58 -7.46 -6.97 -2.39
C THR A 58 -7.55 -7.47 -3.84
N LEU A 59 -8.78 -7.55 -4.35
CA LEU A 59 -9.05 -7.92 -5.73
C LEU A 59 -9.80 -6.78 -6.41
N LEU A 60 -9.50 -6.55 -7.68
CA LEU A 60 -10.31 -5.73 -8.57
C LEU A 60 -11.17 -6.65 -9.44
N VAL A 61 -12.47 -6.61 -9.21
CA VAL A 61 -13.46 -7.28 -10.06
C VAL A 61 -13.94 -6.26 -11.08
N ARG A 62 -13.69 -6.50 -12.37
CA ARG A 62 -14.13 -5.62 -13.46
C ARG A 62 -15.51 -6.01 -13.99
N ASP A 63 -15.72 -7.31 -14.13
CA ASP A 63 -16.93 -7.93 -14.65
C ASP A 63 -17.00 -9.38 -14.15
N GLU A 64 -18.11 -10.05 -14.43
CA GLU A 64 -18.40 -11.44 -14.06
C GLU A 64 -17.72 -12.50 -14.97
N HIS A 65 -17.12 -12.08 -16.07
CA HIS A 65 -16.56 -12.97 -17.10
C HIS A 65 -15.04 -13.07 -17.07
N SER A 66 -14.37 -12.17 -16.33
CA SER A 66 -12.93 -12.11 -16.19
C SER A 66 -12.46 -12.50 -14.78
N LEU A 67 -11.26 -13.06 -14.71
CA LEU A 67 -10.63 -13.32 -13.42
C LEU A 67 -10.30 -11.98 -12.73
N PRO A 68 -10.55 -11.87 -11.40
CA PRO A 68 -10.21 -10.66 -10.67
C PRO A 68 -8.70 -10.38 -10.67
N ASP A 69 -8.33 -9.12 -10.83
CA ASP A 69 -6.94 -8.71 -10.79
C ASP A 69 -6.47 -8.53 -9.33
N PRO A 70 -5.37 -9.20 -8.91
CA PRO A 70 -4.86 -9.06 -7.56
C PRO A 70 -4.12 -7.73 -7.36
N LEU A 71 -4.45 -7.03 -6.28
CA LEU A 71 -3.84 -5.76 -5.88
C LEU A 71 -3.42 -5.80 -4.40
N ILE A 72 -2.54 -4.88 -4.02
CA ILE A 72 -2.19 -4.56 -2.63
C ILE A 72 -2.66 -3.15 -2.32
N LEU A 73 -3.50 -3.00 -1.29
CA LEU A 73 -3.82 -1.70 -0.71
C LEU A 73 -2.76 -1.37 0.36
N VAL A 74 -2.02 -0.28 0.16
CA VAL A 74 -1.07 0.24 1.14
C VAL A 74 -1.64 1.50 1.76
N SER A 75 -1.81 1.53 3.07
CA SER A 75 -2.32 2.68 3.80
C SER A 75 -1.25 3.22 4.74
N ARG A 76 -1.13 4.54 4.84
CA ARG A 76 -0.30 5.19 5.87
C ARG A 76 -1.20 5.67 7.00
N HIS A 77 -0.86 5.32 8.22
CA HIS A 77 -1.53 5.74 9.45
C HIS A 77 -0.64 6.73 10.19
N SER A 78 -1.24 7.68 10.89
CA SER A 78 -0.48 8.44 11.90
C SER A 78 -0.10 7.47 13.01
N VAL A 79 1.16 7.44 13.43
CA VAL A 79 1.50 6.85 14.73
C VAL A 79 0.73 7.67 15.76
N ARG A 80 -0.37 7.12 16.27
CA ARG A 80 -0.97 7.68 17.48
C ARG A 80 0.09 7.44 18.56
N GLU A 81 0.64 8.51 19.13
CA GLU A 81 1.09 8.43 20.52
C GLU A 81 -0.10 7.87 21.29
N GLU A 82 0.03 6.66 21.84
CA GLU A 82 -0.98 6.16 22.76
C GLU A 82 -1.10 7.20 23.89
N PRO A 83 -2.31 7.58 24.32
CA PRO A 83 -2.43 8.37 25.53
C PRO A 83 -1.84 7.52 26.65
N SER A 84 -0.70 7.97 27.20
CA SER A 84 -0.16 7.45 28.44
C SER A 84 -1.29 7.46 29.46
N ALA A 85 -1.81 6.29 29.79
CA ALA A 85 -2.83 6.13 30.82
C ALA A 85 -2.23 6.62 32.14
N VAL A 86 -2.76 7.74 32.64
CA VAL A 86 -2.59 8.23 34.01
C VAL A 86 -3.64 7.55 34.88
#